data_AF-A0AAP2Z2Q2-F1
#
_entry.id   AF-A0AAP2Z2Q2-F1
#
_cell.length_a   1.000
_cell.length_b   1.000
_cell.length_c   1.000
_cell.angle_alpha   90.00
_cell.angle_beta   90.00
_cell.angle_gamma   90.00
#
_symmetry.space_group_name_H-M   'P 1'
#
loop_
_entity.id
_entity.type
_entity.pdbx_description
1 polymer ?
#
loop_
_entity_poly.entity_id
_entity_poly.type
_entity_poly.pdbx_seq_one_letter_code
_entity_poly.pdbx_strand_id
1 'polypeptide(L)'
;MSTDTNGPNDGGTEKIDVRVPVALLEEIDEEYERRGYTSRSEAIRDALRDWINPPVQLSDETLEDLAVSREQRERGETRSLEDVKDKYDVE
;
A
#
# COMPACT_ATOMS: atom_id res chain seq x y z
N MET A 1 -0.22 9.84 -32.01
CA MET A 1 -1.68 10.07 -31.95
C MET A 1 -2.00 10.52 -30.54
N SER A 2 -2.48 11.76 -30.36
CA SER A 2 -2.96 12.27 -29.08
C SER A 2 -4.48 12.25 -29.11
N THR A 3 -5.10 11.58 -28.14
CA THR A 3 -6.54 11.64 -27.92
C THR A 3 -6.81 12.71 -26.86
N ASP A 4 -7.20 13.89 -27.32
CA ASP A 4 -7.87 14.90 -26.49
C ASP A 4 -9.32 14.46 -26.28
N THR A 5 -9.69 14.11 -25.05
CA THR A 5 -11.08 13.81 -24.68
C THR A 5 -11.54 14.86 -23.69
N ASN A 6 -12.09 15.97 -24.20
CA ASN A 6 -12.65 17.04 -23.38
C ASN A 6 -14.18 17.00 -23.50
N GLY A 7 -14.82 16.23 -22.61
CA GLY A 7 -16.28 16.15 -22.44
C GLY A 7 -16.64 16.42 -20.98
N PRO A 8 -17.69 17.19 -20.69
CA PRO A 8 -18.02 17.59 -19.33
C PRO A 8 -18.67 16.40 -18.62
N ASN A 9 -17.99 15.84 -17.63
CA ASN A 9 -18.49 14.82 -16.70
C ASN A 9 -18.59 13.37 -17.25
N ASP A 10 -17.48 12.81 -17.73
CA ASP A 10 -17.39 11.39 -18.09
C ASP A 10 -16.01 10.83 -17.73
N GLY A 11 -15.83 10.35 -16.49
CA GLY A 11 -14.69 9.50 -16.06
C GLY A 11 -13.27 9.87 -16.51
N GLY A 12 -13.06 11.14 -16.91
CA GLY A 12 -11.94 11.53 -17.75
C GLY A 12 -10.68 11.71 -16.92
N THR A 13 -9.52 11.47 -17.56
CA THR A 13 -8.23 11.84 -16.96
C THR A 13 -7.87 13.24 -17.44
N GLU A 14 -7.67 14.17 -16.50
CA GLU A 14 -7.12 15.49 -16.80
C GLU A 14 -5.60 15.50 -16.58
N LYS A 15 -4.87 16.19 -17.46
CA LYS A 15 -3.41 16.30 -17.36
C LYS A 15 -3.03 17.34 -16.31
N ILE A 16 -2.20 16.93 -15.35
CA ILE A 16 -1.56 17.82 -14.39
C ILE A 16 -0.08 17.98 -14.73
N ASP A 17 0.43 19.21 -14.66
CA ASP A 17 1.85 19.51 -14.85
C ASP A 17 2.45 19.94 -13.50
N VAL A 18 3.42 19.17 -12.98
CA VAL A 18 4.02 19.35 -11.65
C VAL A 18 5.53 19.50 -11.77
N ARG A 19 6.13 20.38 -10.96
CA ARG A 19 7.59 20.50 -10.84
C ARG A 19 8.06 19.68 -9.65
N VAL A 20 9.00 18.78 -9.88
CA VAL A 20 9.64 17.94 -8.86
C VAL A 20 11.16 18.09 -8.93
N PRO A 21 11.90 17.90 -7.83
CA PRO A 21 13.36 17.78 -7.86
C PRO A 21 13.80 16.66 -8.80
N VAL A 22 14.92 16.85 -9.51
CA VAL A 22 15.43 15.86 -10.47
C VAL A 22 15.74 14.53 -9.78
N ALA A 23 16.40 14.56 -8.62
CA ALA A 23 16.70 13.36 -7.84
C ALA A 23 15.44 12.57 -7.46
N LEU A 24 14.35 13.27 -7.12
CA LEU A 24 13.07 12.62 -6.81
C LEU A 24 12.45 11.98 -8.06
N LEU A 25 12.60 12.60 -9.24
CA LEU A 25 12.12 12.00 -10.48
C LEU A 25 12.87 10.72 -10.82
N GLU A 26 14.19 10.69 -10.61
CA GLU A 26 15.01 9.49 -10.80
C GLU A 26 14.58 8.36 -9.85
N GLU A 27 14.36 8.66 -8.57
CA GLU A 27 13.85 7.68 -7.60
C GLU A 27 12.46 7.15 -7.98
N ILE A 28 11.56 8.02 -8.46
CA ILE A 28 10.23 7.60 -8.92
C ILE A 28 10.35 6.68 -10.13
N ASP A 29 11.24 6.99 -11.07
CA ASP A 29 11.47 6.22 -12.30
C ASP A 29 12.00 4.80 -11.97
N GLU A 30 12.84 4.65 -10.95
CA GLU A 30 13.29 3.33 -10.49
C GLU A 30 12.19 2.57 -9.72
N GLU A 31 11.45 3.28 -8.85
CA GLU A 31 10.48 2.67 -7.95
C GLU A 31 9.21 2.19 -8.66
N TYR A 32 8.71 2.92 -9.66
CA TYR A 32 7.45 2.53 -10.32
C TYR A 32 7.59 1.21 -11.09
N GLU A 33 8.74 0.99 -11.73
CA GLU A 33 9.05 -0.27 -12.42
C GLU A 33 9.23 -1.40 -11.43
N ARG A 34 9.96 -1.16 -10.34
CA ARG A 34 10.17 -2.16 -9.27
C ARG A 34 8.85 -2.61 -8.64
N ARG A 35 7.88 -1.70 -8.51
CA ARG A 35 6.53 -1.99 -7.99
C ARG A 35 5.59 -2.59 -9.04
N GLY A 36 6.01 -2.66 -10.30
CA GLY A 36 5.26 -3.31 -11.38
C GLY A 36 4.18 -2.43 -12.03
N TYR A 37 4.22 -1.11 -11.85
CA TYR A 37 3.30 -0.21 -12.53
C TYR A 37 3.60 -0.15 -14.03
N THR A 38 2.54 -0.02 -14.84
CA THR A 38 2.69 0.05 -16.31
C THR A 38 3.20 1.40 -16.79
N SER A 39 3.04 2.46 -15.98
CA SER A 39 3.49 3.80 -16.28
C SER A 39 3.66 4.64 -15.02
N ARG A 40 4.49 5.68 -15.14
CA ARG A 40 4.67 6.69 -14.08
C ARG A 40 3.38 7.38 -13.69
N SER A 41 2.54 7.71 -14.68
CA SER A 41 1.23 8.32 -14.45
C SER A 41 0.31 7.43 -13.62
N GLU A 42 0.44 6.10 -13.73
CA GLU A 42 -0.31 5.15 -12.92
C GLU A 42 0.16 5.17 -11.46
N ALA A 43 1.47 5.09 -11.23
CA ALA A 43 2.06 5.17 -9.90
C ALA A 43 1.73 6.50 -9.19
N ILE A 44 1.82 7.62 -9.91
CA ILE A 44 1.48 8.93 -9.37
C ILE A 44 -0.03 9.01 -9.06
N ARG A 45 -0.90 8.49 -9.93
CA ARG A 45 -2.34 8.48 -9.67
C ARG A 45 -2.69 7.65 -8.44
N ASP A 46 -2.01 6.52 -8.25
CA ASP A 46 -2.19 5.66 -7.08
C ASP A 46 -1.75 6.37 -5.80
N ALA A 47 -0.55 6.99 -5.80
CA ALA A 47 -0.07 7.81 -4.69
C ALA A 47 -1.02 8.98 -4.36
N LEU A 48 -1.59 9.64 -5.37
CA LEU A 48 -2.60 10.69 -5.16
C LEU A 48 -3.90 10.13 -4.57
N ARG A 49 -4.30 8.92 -4.96
CA ARG A 49 -5.48 8.24 -4.39
C ARG A 49 -5.25 7.89 -2.93
N ASP A 50 -4.08 7.35 -2.60
CA ASP A 50 -3.67 7.06 -1.23
C ASP A 50 -3.60 8.33 -0.38
N TRP A 51 -3.17 9.46 -0.96
CA TRP A 51 -3.18 10.73 -0.24
C TRP A 51 -4.60 11.19 0.14
N ILE A 52 -5.59 10.97 -0.74
CA ILE A 52 -6.99 11.36 -0.51
C ILE A 52 -7.69 10.36 0.42
N ASN A 53 -7.39 9.08 0.27
CA ASN A 53 -7.98 8.00 1.05
C ASN A 53 -6.85 7.14 1.64
N PRO A 54 -6.19 7.61 2.71
CA PRO A 54 -5.07 6.91 3.30
C PRO A 54 -5.51 5.51 3.73
N PRO A 55 -4.68 4.48 3.50
CA PRO A 55 -4.99 3.15 3.99
C PRO A 55 -5.23 3.22 5.49
N VAL A 56 -6.18 2.43 5.98
CA VAL A 56 -6.42 2.32 7.42
C VAL A 56 -5.14 1.82 8.05
N GLN A 57 -4.49 2.70 8.80
CA GLN A 57 -3.29 2.35 9.53
C GLN A 57 -3.69 1.49 10.72
N LEU A 58 -2.91 0.45 10.98
CA LEU A 58 -3.01 -0.28 12.23
C LEU A 58 -2.70 0.69 13.38
N SER A 59 -3.37 0.53 14.51
CA SER A 59 -3.01 1.31 15.70
C SER A 59 -1.57 0.99 16.11
N ASP A 60 -0.90 1.92 16.78
CA ASP A 60 0.45 1.69 17.32
C ASP A 60 0.48 0.43 18.22
N GLU A 61 -0.59 0.23 19.00
CA GLU A 61 -0.81 -0.98 19.80
C GLU A 61 -0.83 -2.25 18.94
N THR A 62 -1.58 -2.25 17.83
CA THR A 62 -1.63 -3.43 16.95
C THR A 62 -0.28 -3.70 16.29
N LEU A 63 0.48 -2.66 15.93
CA LEU A 63 1.83 -2.81 15.38
C LEU A 63 2.80 -3.38 16.41
N GLU A 64 2.71 -2.94 17.66
CA GLU A 64 3.49 -3.47 18.79
C GLU A 64 3.16 -4.95 19.03
N ASP A 65 1.87 -5.30 19.07
CA ASP A 65 1.41 -6.69 19.21
C ASP A 65 1.94 -7.59 18.10
N LEU A 66 1.97 -7.12 16.84
CA LEU A 66 2.54 -7.87 15.73
C LEU A 66 4.06 -8.06 15.86
N ALA A 67 4.77 -7.06 16.40
CA ALA A 67 6.20 -7.16 16.68
C ALA A 67 6.49 -8.20 17.78
N VAL A 68 5.73 -8.14 18.89
CA VAL A 68 5.81 -9.12 19.98
C VAL A 68 5.46 -10.52 19.48
N SER A 69 4.40 -10.66 18.69
CA SER A 69 3.99 -11.94 18.09
C SER A 69 5.12 -12.55 17.23
N ARG A 70 5.83 -11.73 16.46
CA ARG A 70 6.97 -12.19 15.66
C ARG A 70 8.10 -12.72 16.53
N GLU A 71 8.45 -12.03 17.62
CA GLU A 71 9.48 -12.47 18.56
C GLU A 71 9.08 -13.79 19.24
N GLN A 72 7.83 -13.90 19.70
CA GLN A 72 7.30 -15.13 20.30
C GLN A 72 7.42 -16.32 19.34
N ARG A 73 7.13 -16.12 18.05
CA ARG A 73 7.30 -17.16 17.03
C ARG A 73 8.76 -17.58 16.87
N GLU A 74 9.70 -16.63 16.86
CA GLU A 74 11.13 -16.91 16.78
C GLU A 74 11.66 -17.65 18.02
N ARG A 75 11.10 -17.36 19.20
CA ARG A 75 11.39 -18.05 20.46
C ARG A 75 10.65 -19.39 20.62
N GLY A 76 9.76 -19.75 19.68
CA GLY A 76 8.97 -20.97 19.75
C GLY A 76 7.87 -20.96 20.82
N GLU A 77 7.41 -19.78 21.24
CA GLU A 77 6.41 -19.58 22.29
C GLU A 77 4.97 -19.60 21.78
N THR A 78 4.77 -19.92 20.49
CA THR A 78 3.46 -20.05 19.86
C THR A 78 2.79 -21.38 20.23
N ARG A 79 1.45 -21.38 20.27
CA ARG A 79 0.62 -22.59 20.47
C ARG A 79 -0.04 -23.00 19.16
N SER A 80 -0.26 -24.30 18.94
CA SER A 80 -1.11 -24.76 17.84
C SER A 80 -2.55 -24.32 18.06
N LEU A 81 -3.27 -24.09 16.97
CA LEU A 81 -4.70 -23.83 17.01
C LEU A 81 -5.46 -25.01 17.65
N GLU A 82 -5.05 -26.24 17.33
CA GLU A 82 -5.67 -27.46 17.85
C GLU A 82 -5.55 -27.56 19.38
N ASP A 83 -4.34 -27.32 19.91
CA ASP A 83 -4.08 -27.31 21.36
C ASP A 83 -4.90 -26.24 22.11
N VAL A 84 -5.11 -25.07 21.49
CA VAL A 84 -5.90 -23.99 22.10
C VAL A 84 -7.38 -24.33 22.06
N LYS A 85 -7.88 -24.85 20.93
CA LYS A 85 -9.27 -25.27 20.77
C LYS A 85 -9.67 -26.34 21.79
N ASP A 86 -8.85 -27.38 21.94
CA ASP A 86 -9.06 -28.45 22.93
C ASP A 86 -9.07 -27.91 24.37
N LYS A 87 -8.11 -27.03 24.70
CA LYS A 87 -8.00 -26.45 26.05
C LYS A 87 -9.22 -25.60 26.45
N TYR A 88 -9.82 -24.88 25.51
CA TYR A 88 -10.92 -23.95 25.78
C TYR A 88 -12.29 -24.49 25.35
N ASP A 89 -12.39 -25.73 24.85
CA ASP A 89 -13.62 -26.36 24.37
C ASP A 89 -14.34 -25.50 23.31
N VAL A 90 -13.57 -25.03 22.32
CA VAL A 90 -14.09 -24.21 21.22
C VAL A 90 -13.83 -24.87 19.87
N GLU A 91 -14.89 -25.03 19.07
CA GLU A 91 -14.87 -25.65 17.74
C GLU A 91 -14.26 -24.77 16.64
#